data_AF-A0A7S2Y023-F1
#
_entry.id   AF-A0A7S2Y023-F1
#
_cell.length_a   1.000
_cell.length_b   1.000
_cell.length_c   1.000
_cell.angle_alpha   90.00
_cell.angle_beta   90.00
_cell.angle_gamma   90.00
#
_symmetry.space_group_name_H-M   'P 1'
#
loop_
_entity.id
_entity.type
_entity.pdbx_description
1 polymer ?
#
loop_
_entity_poly.entity_id
_entity_poly.type
_entity_poly.pdbx_seq_one_letter_code
_entity_poly.pdbx_strand_id
1 'polypeptide(L)'
;QATREQIISCYENISCFALTHPGFEVTKKTYDGNIQKIDPTFRMLLNHFMRVVFGFNLEPKRIRNRMLTALELSTYIKAYVSLFAEGSKFPAAKTMLEATAEANNRNARLLS
;
A
#
# COMPACT_ATOMS: atom_id res chain seq x y z
N GLN A 1 12.16 13.35 -17.17
CA GLN A 1 12.65 13.92 -15.90
C GLN A 1 11.52 14.14 -14.88
N ALA A 2 10.41 14.78 -15.24
CA ALA A 2 9.30 15.13 -14.33
C ALA A 2 8.78 14.00 -13.41
N THR A 3 8.62 12.77 -13.92
CA THR A 3 8.11 11.65 -13.10
C THR A 3 9.03 11.30 -11.92
N ARG A 4 10.37 11.40 -12.10
CA ARG A 4 11.33 11.09 -11.02
C ARG A 4 11.21 12.12 -9.88
N GLU A 5 11.09 13.39 -10.24
CA GLU A 5 10.88 14.48 -9.28
C GLU A 5 9.55 14.32 -8.54
N GLN A 6 8.48 13.97 -9.26
CA GLN A 6 7.17 13.71 -8.67
C GLN A 6 7.20 12.56 -7.67
N ILE A 7 7.85 11.43 -8.01
CA ILE A 7 8.01 10.30 -7.08
C ILE A 7 8.71 10.76 -5.80
N ILE A 8 9.81 11.51 -5.92
CA ILE A 8 10.55 12.02 -4.75
C ILE A 8 9.67 12.95 -3.91
N SER A 9 8.82 13.77 -4.53
CA SER A 9 7.92 14.69 -3.81
C SER A 9 6.70 14.01 -3.15
N CYS A 10 6.27 12.85 -3.66
CA CYS A 10 5.04 12.18 -3.22
C CYS A 10 5.24 11.18 -2.09
N TYR A 11 6.46 10.69 -1.87
CA TYR A 11 6.75 9.63 -0.91
C TYR A 11 7.77 10.08 0.13
N GLU A 12 7.45 9.89 1.41
CA GLU A 12 8.37 10.21 2.52
C GLU A 12 9.61 9.30 2.54
N ASN A 13 9.43 8.03 2.17
CA ASN A 13 10.50 7.03 2.13
C ASN A 13 10.40 6.22 0.84
N ILE A 14 11.53 6.03 0.15
CA ILE A 14 11.63 5.22 -1.07
C ILE A 14 12.73 4.18 -0.85
N SER A 15 12.40 2.90 -1.03
CA SER A 15 13.34 1.79 -0.95
C SER A 15 13.07 0.77 -2.06
N CYS A 16 14.05 -0.10 -2.31
CA CYS A 16 13.96 -1.16 -3.30
C CYS A 16 14.54 -2.44 -2.71
N PHE A 17 13.91 -3.58 -3.02
CA PHE A 17 14.39 -4.89 -2.61
C PHE A 17 14.39 -5.82 -3.82
N ALA A 18 15.55 -6.38 -4.15
CA ALA A 18 15.70 -7.31 -5.26
C ALA A 18 15.47 -8.75 -4.77
N LEU A 19 14.46 -9.42 -5.32
CA LEU A 19 14.24 -10.86 -5.14
C LEU A 19 14.77 -11.62 -6.35
N THR A 20 15.29 -12.81 -6.12
CA THR A 20 15.71 -13.74 -7.19
C THR A 20 14.48 -14.40 -7.84
N HIS A 21 14.71 -15.18 -8.89
CA HIS A 21 13.65 -16.03 -9.45
C HIS A 21 13.23 -17.10 -8.42
N PRO A 22 11.93 -17.41 -8.25
CA PRO A 22 11.44 -18.34 -7.20
C PRO A 22 11.66 -19.83 -7.52
N GLY A 23 12.17 -20.14 -8.70
CA GLY A 23 12.36 -21.49 -9.23
C GLY A 23 11.29 -21.87 -10.27
N PHE A 24 11.65 -22.71 -11.25
CA PHE A 24 10.76 -23.04 -12.37
C PHE A 24 9.49 -23.80 -11.96
N GLU A 25 9.55 -24.64 -10.93
CA GLU A 25 8.37 -25.36 -10.42
C GLU A 25 7.28 -24.39 -9.93
N VAL A 26 7.67 -23.28 -9.30
CA VAL A 26 6.75 -22.25 -8.79
C VAL A 26 6.07 -21.48 -9.92
N THR A 27 6.73 -21.33 -11.07
CA THR A 27 6.19 -20.60 -12.23
C THR A 27 5.14 -21.39 -13.03
N LYS A 28 4.95 -22.68 -12.73
CA LYS A 28 3.96 -23.51 -13.43
C LYS A 28 2.55 -23.18 -12.94
N LYS A 29 1.58 -23.20 -13.86
CA LYS A 29 0.15 -23.06 -13.53
C LYS A 29 -0.38 -24.14 -12.58
N THR A 30 0.32 -25.27 -12.50
CA THR A 30 0.00 -26.41 -11.64
C THR A 30 0.67 -26.36 -10.28
N TYR A 31 1.36 -25.27 -9.95
CA TYR A 31 1.98 -25.11 -8.64
C TYR A 31 0.93 -25.14 -7.52
N ASP A 32 1.18 -25.97 -6.53
CA ASP A 32 0.27 -26.30 -5.43
C ASP A 32 0.57 -25.53 -4.14
N GLY A 33 1.54 -24.62 -4.15
CA GLY A 33 2.00 -23.92 -2.95
C GLY A 33 3.04 -24.68 -2.14
N ASN A 34 3.55 -25.84 -2.62
CA ASN A 34 4.54 -26.62 -1.88
C ASN A 34 5.88 -25.87 -1.72
N ILE A 35 6.19 -25.51 -0.47
CA ILE A 35 7.37 -24.74 -0.07
C ILE A 35 8.70 -25.42 -0.44
N GLN A 36 8.73 -26.75 -0.53
CA GLN A 36 9.95 -27.49 -0.90
C GLN A 36 10.31 -27.33 -2.38
N LYS A 37 9.37 -26.88 -3.22
CA LYS A 37 9.60 -26.59 -4.64
C LYS A 37 10.10 -25.16 -4.89
N ILE A 38 10.14 -24.33 -3.86
CA ILE A 38 10.62 -22.95 -3.96
C ILE A 38 12.14 -22.93 -3.82
N ASP A 39 12.80 -22.18 -4.69
CA ASP A 39 14.25 -21.98 -4.66
C ASP A 39 14.75 -21.54 -3.26
N PRO A 40 15.77 -22.22 -2.68
CA PRO A 40 16.25 -21.91 -1.34
C PRO A 40 16.76 -20.47 -1.18
N THR A 41 17.41 -19.91 -2.21
CA THR A 41 17.95 -18.54 -2.19
C THR A 41 16.80 -17.54 -2.17
N PHE A 42 15.78 -17.77 -3.00
CA PHE A 42 14.56 -16.97 -2.98
C PHE A 42 13.89 -16.99 -1.60
N ARG A 43 13.74 -18.18 -0.99
CA ARG A 43 13.12 -18.30 0.35
C ARG A 43 13.89 -17.54 1.41
N MET A 44 15.22 -17.61 1.39
CA MET A 44 16.08 -16.87 2.32
C MET A 44 15.89 -15.35 2.16
N LEU A 45 15.94 -14.84 0.93
CA LEU A 45 15.74 -13.42 0.64
C LEU A 45 14.32 -12.96 0.98
N LEU A 46 13.31 -13.79 0.71
CA LEU A 46 11.93 -13.51 1.07
C LEU A 46 11.76 -13.41 2.58
N ASN A 47 12.35 -14.31 3.36
CA ASN A 47 12.32 -14.23 4.82
C ASN A 47 12.97 -12.93 5.33
N HIS A 48 14.07 -12.49 4.71
CA HIS A 48 14.68 -11.20 5.04
C HIS A 48 13.76 -10.03 4.67
N PHE A 49 13.19 -10.03 3.46
CA PHE A 49 12.24 -9.01 3.01
C PHE A 49 11.03 -8.89 3.94
N MET A 50 10.43 -10.02 4.34
CA MET A 50 9.29 -10.02 5.26
C MET A 50 9.64 -9.41 6.62
N ARG A 51 10.87 -9.61 7.12
CA ARG A 51 11.35 -8.96 8.35
C ARG A 51 11.58 -7.47 8.17
N VAL A 52 11.95 -7.01 6.97
CA VAL A 52 12.06 -5.57 6.67
C VAL A 52 10.67 -4.92 6.62
N VAL A 53 9.70 -5.57 5.97
CA VAL A 53 8.33 -5.02 5.79
C VAL A 53 7.49 -5.12 7.06
N PHE A 54 7.56 -6.24 7.78
CA PHE A 54 6.69 -6.56 8.92
C PHE A 54 7.43 -6.66 10.26
N GLY A 55 8.69 -6.23 10.32
CA GLY A 55 9.50 -6.29 11.53
C GLY A 55 9.22 -5.15 12.52
N PHE A 56 10.29 -4.66 13.14
CA PHE A 56 10.19 -3.88 14.37
C PHE A 56 9.68 -2.44 14.21
N ASN A 57 9.51 -1.94 12.99
CA ASN A 57 9.14 -0.53 12.71
C ASN A 57 7.86 -0.45 11.86
N LEU A 58 6.79 -1.10 12.32
CA LEU A 58 5.48 -0.97 11.69
C LEU A 58 4.94 0.44 11.94
N GLU A 59 4.88 1.24 10.89
CA GLU A 59 4.33 2.58 10.94
C GLU A 59 2.80 2.55 10.76
N PRO A 60 2.02 3.18 11.67
CA PRO A 60 0.58 3.31 11.47
C PRO A 60 0.30 4.19 10.26
N LYS A 61 -0.84 3.96 9.58
CA LYS A 61 -1.22 4.80 8.46
C LYS A 61 -1.44 6.24 8.94
N ARG A 62 -0.81 7.19 8.25
CA ARG A 62 -0.97 8.62 8.51
C ARG A 62 -1.63 9.35 7.36
N ILE A 63 -2.45 10.34 7.69
CA ILE A 63 -2.96 11.36 6.76
C ILE A 63 -2.75 12.72 7.44
N ARG A 64 -2.09 13.66 6.74
CA ARG A 64 -1.69 14.98 7.30
C ARG A 64 -0.98 14.84 8.65
N ASN A 65 0.02 13.97 8.70
CA ASN A 65 0.81 13.64 9.90
C ASN A 65 0.04 13.04 11.08
N ARG A 66 -1.28 12.83 11.00
CA ARG A 66 -2.09 12.20 12.03
C ARG A 66 -2.20 10.69 11.82
N MET A 67 -1.93 9.92 12.86
CA MET A 67 -2.17 8.47 12.87
C MET A 67 -3.66 8.18 12.81
N LEU A 68 -4.04 7.18 12.00
CA LEU A 68 -5.43 6.76 11.86
C LEU A 68 -5.70 5.48 12.63
N THR A 69 -6.87 5.42 13.26
CA THR A 69 -7.43 4.15 13.73
C THR A 69 -8.00 3.33 12.57
N ALA A 70 -8.26 2.04 12.79
CA ALA A 70 -8.89 1.18 11.79
C ALA A 70 -10.28 1.68 11.37
N LEU A 71 -11.07 2.21 12.33
CA LEU A 71 -12.38 2.78 12.05
C LEU A 71 -12.28 4.01 11.14
N GLU A 72 -11.36 4.92 11.45
CA GLU A 72 -11.14 6.12 10.64
C GLU A 72 -10.66 5.78 9.24
N LEU A 73 -9.75 4.81 9.12
CA LEU A 73 -9.27 4.30 7.83
C LEU A 73 -10.44 3.78 6.98
N SER A 74 -11.40 3.09 7.58
CA SER A 74 -12.58 2.58 6.87
C SER A 74 -13.42 3.70 6.22
N THR A 75 -13.51 4.86 6.87
CA THR A 75 -14.21 6.04 6.33
C THR A 75 -13.50 6.57 5.07
N TYR A 76 -12.17 6.64 5.09
CA TYR A 76 -11.39 7.03 3.92
C TYR A 76 -11.55 6.04 2.76
N ILE A 77 -11.49 4.73 3.06
CA ILE A 77 -11.68 3.68 2.04
C ILE A 77 -13.03 3.86 1.35
N LYS A 78 -14.12 4.03 2.12
CA LYS A 78 -15.47 4.23 1.55
C LYS A 78 -15.54 5.48 0.68
N ALA A 79 -15.01 6.61 1.15
CA ALA A 79 -15.02 7.87 0.40
C ALA A 79 -14.27 7.74 -0.95
N TYR A 80 -13.09 7.10 -0.95
CA TYR A 80 -12.37 6.86 -2.21
C TYR A 80 -13.11 5.89 -3.12
N VAL A 81 -13.65 4.79 -2.60
CA VAL A 81 -14.41 3.83 -3.41
C VAL A 81 -15.60 4.50 -4.09
N SER A 82 -16.38 5.31 -3.37
CA SER A 82 -17.48 6.09 -3.96
C SER A 82 -16.99 7.01 -5.07
N LEU A 83 -15.89 7.74 -4.82
CA LEU A 83 -15.31 8.65 -5.81
C LEU A 83 -14.89 7.94 -7.10
N PHE A 84 -14.28 6.76 -7.00
CA PHE A 84 -13.86 5.97 -8.15
C PHE A 84 -15.03 5.25 -8.85
N ALA A 85 -16.10 4.91 -8.11
CA ALA A 85 -17.27 4.25 -8.68
C ALA A 85 -18.16 5.20 -9.48
N GLU A 86 -18.23 6.47 -9.08
CA GLU A 86 -19.06 7.50 -9.73
C GLU A 86 -18.42 8.08 -11.01
N GLY A 87 -17.11 7.88 -11.20
CA GLY A 87 -16.35 8.40 -12.33
C GLY A 87 -16.15 7.40 -13.46
N SER A 88 -16.48 7.76 -14.71
CA SER A 88 -16.08 6.99 -15.91
C SER A 88 -14.60 7.14 -16.28
N LYS A 89 -13.87 8.02 -15.57
CA LYS A 89 -12.45 8.35 -15.75
C LYS A 89 -11.77 8.47 -14.38
N PHE A 90 -10.45 8.37 -14.37
CA PHE A 90 -9.65 8.56 -13.16
C PHE A 90 -9.93 9.95 -12.53
N PRO A 91 -10.18 10.05 -11.21
CA PRO A 91 -10.50 11.31 -10.56
C PRO A 91 -9.35 12.32 -10.67
N ALA A 92 -9.68 13.60 -10.83
CA ALA A 92 -8.68 14.66 -10.78
C ALA A 92 -8.10 14.80 -9.36
N ALA A 93 -6.85 15.25 -9.24
CA ALA A 93 -6.17 15.43 -7.95
C ALA A 93 -6.95 16.34 -6.97
N LYS A 94 -7.64 17.37 -7.49
CA LYS A 94 -8.52 18.24 -6.71
C LYS A 94 -9.63 17.44 -6.02
N THR A 95 -10.27 16.54 -6.75
CA THR A 95 -11.37 15.71 -6.25
C THR A 95 -10.89 14.68 -5.22
N MET A 96 -9.69 14.14 -5.41
CA MET A 96 -9.05 13.27 -4.39
C MET A 96 -8.78 14.02 -3.08
N LEU A 97 -8.32 15.28 -3.17
CA LEU A 97 -8.09 16.12 -1.99
C LEU A 97 -9.40 16.45 -1.26
N GLU A 98 -10.48 16.73 -2.00
CA GLU A 98 -11.82 16.96 -1.46
C GLU A 98 -12.34 15.74 -0.71
N ALA A 99 -12.26 14.54 -1.32
CA ALA A 99 -12.64 13.29 -0.66
C ALA A 99 -11.82 13.02 0.62
N THR A 100 -10.52 13.35 0.60
CA THR A 100 -9.66 13.26 1.80
C THR A 100 -10.14 14.20 2.90
N ALA A 101 -10.44 15.45 2.57
CA ALA A 101 -10.88 16.45 3.52
C ALA A 101 -12.25 16.10 4.13
N GLU A 102 -13.18 15.62 3.30
CA GLU A 102 -14.51 15.18 3.74
C GLU A 102 -14.41 14.00 4.72
N ALA A 103 -13.67 12.95 4.36
CA ALA A 103 -13.47 11.79 5.21
C ALA A 103 -12.79 12.18 6.54
N ASN A 104 -11.83 13.11 6.52
CA ASN A 104 -11.21 13.63 7.73
C ASN A 104 -12.23 14.35 8.65
N ASN A 105 -13.05 15.24 8.08
CA ASN A 105 -14.07 15.98 8.83
C ASN A 105 -15.16 15.05 9.39
N ARG A 106 -15.54 14.02 8.62
CA ARG A 106 -16.50 13.01 9.06
C ARG A 106 -15.96 12.21 10.25
N ASN A 107 -14.69 11.80 10.20
CA ASN A 107 -14.05 11.13 11.33
C ASN A 107 -13.99 12.01 12.57
N ALA A 108 -13.66 13.31 12.42
CA ALA A 108 -13.64 14.24 13.56
C ALA A 108 -15.01 14.37 14.25
N ARG A 109 -16.11 14.40 13.49
CA ARG A 109 -17.49 14.45 14.03
C ARG A 109 -17.93 13.17 14.74
N LEU A 110 -17.39 12.01 14.36
CA LEU A 110 -17.75 10.72 14.97
C LEU A 110 -17.03 10.49 16.31
N LEU A 111 -15.98 11.26 16.59
CA LEU A 111 -15.16 11.17 17.80
C LEU A 111 -15.48 12.28 18.83
N SER A 112 -16.29 13.27 18.45
CA SER A 112 -16.83 14.33 19.32
C SER A 112 -18.18 13.95 19.90
#